data_AF-I9B488-F1
#
_entry.id   AF-I9B488-F1
#
_cell.length_a   1.000
_cell.length_b   1.000
_cell.length_c   1.000
_cell.angle_alpha   90.00
_cell.angle_beta   90.00
_cell.angle_gamma   90.00
#
_symmetry.space_group_name_H-M   'P 1'
#
loop_
_entity.id
_entity.type
_entity.pdbx_description
1 polymer ?
#
loop_
_entity_poly.entity_id
_entity_poly.type
_entity_poly.pdbx_seq_one_letter_code
_entity_poly.pdbx_strand_id
1 'polypeptide(L)'
;MAKRYLNKEERDFYAVIRAFSFFLGDKVDALSESHKHIKEIRQKLRSAKTFTEKAASQLLEPLDPSDQDRAAAEGGKMRVVTRYSDKAMQDYKEILTLDSYTPMKTDHFLSLVSHSLIGTCQVCTKKGEEADGCEMKQIFIAYDVEPYNLSAPAGKCPYQYEGV
;
A
#
# COMPACT_ATOMS: atom_id res chain seq x y z
N MET A 1 14.79 -28.67 2.20
CA MET A 1 14.88 -27.45 1.37
C MET A 1 14.00 -26.41 2.02
N ALA A 2 14.54 -25.24 2.37
CA ALA A 2 13.76 -24.13 2.90
C ALA A 2 12.88 -23.52 1.78
N LYS A 3 11.74 -22.98 2.16
CA LYS A 3 10.81 -22.31 1.25
C LYS A 3 11.33 -20.90 0.97
N ARG A 4 11.18 -20.39 -0.26
CA ARG A 4 11.63 -19.03 -0.59
C ARG A 4 10.55 -17.95 -0.49
N TYR A 5 9.28 -18.35 -0.57
CA TYR A 5 8.15 -17.42 -0.61
C TYR A 5 6.93 -18.01 0.10
N LEU A 6 6.16 -17.16 0.77
CA LEU A 6 4.79 -17.48 1.15
C LEU A 6 3.92 -17.53 -0.11
N ASN A 7 3.02 -18.52 -0.17
CA ASN A 7 1.95 -18.52 -1.17
C ASN A 7 0.94 -17.40 -0.87
N LYS A 8 -0.03 -17.20 -1.76
CA LYS A 8 -1.01 -16.11 -1.62
C LYS A 8 -1.81 -16.19 -0.31
N GLU A 9 -2.34 -17.37 0.02
CA GLU A 9 -3.15 -17.57 1.23
C GLU A 9 -2.35 -17.34 2.51
N GLU A 10 -1.12 -17.83 2.56
CA GLU A 10 -0.20 -17.61 3.68
C GLU A 10 0.18 -16.14 3.82
N ARG A 11 0.37 -15.43 2.70
CA ARG A 11 0.67 -14.00 2.70
C ARG A 11 -0.51 -13.19 3.21
N ASP A 12 -1.71 -13.50 2.75
CA ASP A 12 -2.95 -12.84 3.20
C ASP A 12 -3.19 -13.11 4.69
N PHE A 13 -3.00 -14.36 5.13
CA PHE A 13 -3.13 -14.75 6.54
C PHE A 13 -2.07 -14.08 7.43
N TYR A 14 -0.82 -14.04 6.97
CA TYR A 14 0.27 -13.32 7.65
C TYR A 14 -0.05 -11.82 7.78
N ALA A 15 -0.54 -11.19 6.72
CA ALA A 15 -0.93 -9.79 6.71
C ALA A 15 -2.01 -9.49 7.76
N VAL A 16 -3.05 -10.32 7.82
CA VAL A 16 -4.16 -10.17 8.78
C VAL A 16 -3.69 -10.34 10.22
N ILE A 17 -2.93 -11.41 10.52
CA ILE A 17 -2.43 -11.65 11.88
C ILE A 17 -1.49 -10.52 12.31
N ARG A 18 -0.62 -10.06 11.42
CA ARG A 18 0.33 -8.98 11.72
C ARG A 18 -0.39 -7.66 11.97
N ALA A 19 -1.41 -7.35 11.18
CA ALA A 19 -2.27 -6.19 11.39
C ALA A 19 -2.99 -6.24 12.74
N PHE A 20 -3.53 -7.40 13.11
CA PHE A 20 -4.22 -7.58 14.38
C PHE A 20 -3.26 -7.46 15.58
N SER A 21 -2.03 -7.95 15.46
CA SER A 21 -0.98 -7.76 16.46
C SER A 21 -0.69 -6.28 16.71
N PHE A 22 -0.52 -5.48 15.64
CA PHE A 22 -0.37 -4.03 15.75
C PHE A 22 -1.62 -3.37 16.35
N PHE A 23 -2.81 -3.86 15.99
CA PHE A 23 -4.06 -3.41 16.61
C PHE A 23 -4.06 -3.55 18.12
N LEU A 24 -3.71 -4.73 18.61
CA LEU A 24 -3.63 -5.01 20.03
C LEU A 24 -2.55 -4.16 20.71
N GLY A 25 -1.40 -3.93 20.06
CA GLY A 25 -0.34 -3.05 20.54
C GLY A 25 -0.86 -1.64 20.86
N ASP A 26 -1.40 -0.94 19.87
CA ASP A 26 -1.88 0.42 20.04
C ASP A 26 -3.01 0.52 21.09
N LYS A 27 -3.87 -0.51 21.18
CA LYS A 27 -4.92 -0.53 22.22
C LYS A 27 -4.34 -0.75 23.62
N VAL A 28 -3.30 -1.57 23.77
CA VAL A 28 -2.59 -1.73 25.04
C VAL A 28 -1.95 -0.40 25.47
N ASP A 29 -1.38 0.34 24.53
CA ASP A 29 -0.71 1.61 24.79
C ASP A 29 -1.74 2.69 25.17
N ALA A 30 -2.80 2.86 24.37
CA ALA A 30 -3.89 3.80 24.66
C ALA A 30 -4.58 3.52 26.01
N LEU A 31 -4.80 2.24 26.36
CA LEU A 31 -5.36 1.85 27.66
C LEU A 31 -4.40 2.10 28.81
N SER A 32 -3.09 2.06 28.57
CA SER A 32 -2.09 2.36 29.58
C SER A 32 -2.07 3.84 29.97
N GLU A 33 -2.43 4.71 29.03
CA GLU A 33 -2.54 6.15 29.23
C GLU A 33 -3.88 6.55 29.85
N SER A 34 -4.99 6.05 29.32
CA SER A 34 -6.34 6.55 29.61
C SER A 34 -7.13 5.78 30.68
N HIS A 35 -6.91 4.48 30.84
CA HIS A 35 -7.76 3.61 31.69
C HIS A 35 -6.92 2.67 32.58
N LYS A 36 -6.13 3.26 33.47
CA LYS A 36 -5.18 2.53 34.33
C LYS A 36 -5.80 1.46 35.24
N HIS A 37 -7.11 1.55 35.53
CA HIS A 37 -7.84 0.66 36.43
C HIS A 37 -8.18 -0.71 35.80
N ILE A 38 -8.26 -0.83 34.47
CA ILE A 38 -8.56 -2.12 33.79
C ILE A 38 -7.29 -2.94 33.52
N LYS A 39 -6.55 -3.26 34.60
CA LYS A 39 -5.27 -4.00 34.52
C LYS A 39 -5.42 -5.39 33.88
N GLU A 40 -6.47 -6.13 34.23
CA GLU A 40 -6.68 -7.48 33.70
C GLU A 40 -6.96 -7.49 32.19
N ILE A 41 -7.78 -6.57 31.70
CA ILE A 41 -8.08 -6.46 30.25
C ILE A 41 -6.79 -6.17 29.49
N ARG A 42 -5.99 -5.22 29.98
CA ARG A 42 -4.69 -4.89 29.38
C ARG A 42 -3.72 -6.07 29.39
N GLN A 43 -3.67 -6.85 30.47
CA GLN A 43 -2.84 -8.06 30.50
C GLN A 43 -3.30 -9.08 29.46
N LYS A 44 -4.62 -9.32 29.33
CA LYS A 44 -5.19 -10.22 28.32
C LYS A 44 -4.86 -9.74 26.90
N LEU A 45 -4.96 -8.44 26.63
CA LEU A 45 -4.59 -7.86 25.33
C LEU A 45 -3.09 -7.98 25.02
N ARG A 46 -2.21 -7.81 26.02
CA ARG A 46 -0.77 -8.06 25.87
C ARG A 46 -0.49 -9.51 25.51
N SER A 47 -1.12 -10.46 26.22
CA SER A 47 -0.98 -11.88 25.91
C SER A 47 -1.47 -12.19 24.49
N ALA A 48 -2.63 -11.65 24.11
CA ALA A 48 -3.17 -11.81 22.74
C ALA A 48 -2.19 -11.28 21.69
N LYS A 49 -1.60 -10.08 21.92
CA LYS A 49 -0.56 -9.52 21.06
C LYS A 49 0.60 -10.50 20.92
N THR A 50 1.17 -10.98 22.02
CA THR A 50 2.28 -11.93 22.01
C THR A 50 1.94 -13.20 21.24
N PHE A 51 0.75 -13.77 21.40
CA PHE A 51 0.35 -14.97 20.67
C PHE A 51 0.19 -14.70 19.16
N THR A 52 -0.36 -13.55 18.78
CA THR A 52 -0.47 -13.17 17.36
C THR A 52 0.90 -12.91 16.73
N GLU A 53 1.86 -12.33 17.46
CA GLU A 53 3.24 -12.18 16.98
C GLU A 53 3.90 -13.54 16.76
N LYS A 54 3.75 -14.46 17.72
CA LYS A 54 4.27 -15.83 17.58
C LYS A 54 3.66 -16.56 16.40
N ALA A 55 2.34 -16.48 16.22
CA ALA A 55 1.66 -17.09 15.08
C ALA A 55 2.18 -16.51 13.74
N ALA A 56 2.39 -15.20 13.67
CA ALA A 56 2.99 -14.57 12.49
C ALA A 56 4.43 -15.05 12.23
N SER A 57 5.25 -15.19 13.27
CA SER A 57 6.61 -15.72 13.16
C SER A 57 6.65 -17.18 12.69
N GLN A 58 5.73 -18.01 13.18
CA GLN A 58 5.62 -19.41 12.76
C GLN A 58 5.28 -19.57 11.27
N LEU A 59 4.56 -18.61 10.69
CA LEU A 59 4.32 -18.60 9.24
C LEU A 59 5.60 -18.31 8.44
N LEU A 60 6.57 -17.63 9.03
CA LEU A 60 7.85 -17.30 8.40
C LEU A 60 8.94 -18.35 8.65
N GLU A 61 8.85 -19.15 9.72
CA GLU A 61 9.83 -20.19 10.08
C GLU A 61 10.27 -21.11 8.91
N PRO A 62 9.39 -21.52 7.98
CA PRO A 62 9.80 -22.36 6.85
C PRO A 62 10.66 -21.64 5.81
N LEU A 63 10.76 -20.30 5.88
CA LEU A 63 11.48 -19.49 4.91
C LEU A 63 12.99 -19.44 5.19
N ASP A 64 13.79 -19.23 4.15
CA ASP A 64 15.20 -18.86 4.32
C ASP A 64 15.34 -17.56 5.14
N PRO A 65 16.36 -17.39 6.01
CA PRO A 65 16.47 -16.24 6.91
C PRO A 65 16.39 -14.87 6.20
N SER A 66 16.99 -14.74 5.02
CA SER A 66 16.91 -13.53 4.20
C SER A 66 15.49 -13.22 3.71
N ASP A 67 14.70 -14.26 3.45
CA ASP A 67 13.31 -14.13 3.00
C ASP A 67 12.36 -13.88 4.19
N GLN A 68 12.70 -14.36 5.39
CA GLN A 68 12.01 -14.01 6.63
C GLN A 68 12.09 -12.51 6.90
N ASP A 69 13.28 -11.93 6.81
CA ASP A 69 13.50 -10.49 7.03
C ASP A 69 12.74 -9.64 6.01
N ARG A 70 12.75 -10.04 4.74
CA ARG A 70 11.99 -9.36 3.68
C ARG A 70 10.48 -9.44 3.92
N ALA A 71 9.97 -10.63 4.23
CA ALA A 71 8.54 -10.81 4.51
C ALA A 71 8.09 -10.04 5.77
N ALA A 72 8.93 -9.97 6.79
CA ALA A 72 8.69 -9.16 7.98
C ALA A 72 8.63 -7.65 7.68
N ALA A 73 9.53 -7.16 6.83
CA ALA A 73 9.54 -5.77 6.37
C ALA A 73 8.29 -5.44 5.54
N GLU A 74 7.84 -6.35 4.67
CA GLU A 74 6.60 -6.20 3.89
C GLU A 74 5.35 -6.21 4.79
N GLY A 75 5.30 -7.10 5.79
CA GLY A 75 4.21 -7.13 6.78
C GLY A 75 4.07 -5.82 7.57
N GLY A 76 5.19 -5.11 7.80
CA GLY A 76 5.19 -3.77 8.38
C GLY A 76 4.52 -2.72 7.49
N LYS A 77 4.67 -2.83 6.17
CA LYS A 77 4.01 -1.94 5.18
C LYS A 77 2.52 -2.23 5.06
N MET A 78 2.11 -3.50 5.16
CA MET A 78 0.69 -3.90 5.15
C MET A 78 -0.11 -3.39 6.35
N ARG A 79 0.57 -2.95 7.43
CA ARG A 79 -0.05 -2.20 8.55
C ARG A 79 -0.82 -0.96 8.07
N VAL A 80 -0.33 -0.31 7.01
CA VAL A 80 -0.94 0.90 6.42
C VAL A 80 -2.21 0.57 5.63
N VAL A 81 -2.29 -0.64 5.05
CA VAL A 81 -3.42 -1.09 4.22
C VAL A 81 -4.57 -1.64 5.07
N THR A 82 -4.26 -2.25 6.22
CA THR A 82 -5.23 -2.94 7.08
C THR A 82 -5.72 -2.09 8.27
N ARG A 83 -4.99 -1.02 8.62
CA ARG A 83 -5.48 0.07 9.49
C ARG A 83 -5.31 1.37 8.72
N TYR A 84 -6.42 2.03 8.38
CA TYR A 84 -6.36 3.47 8.19
C TYR A 84 -5.89 4.05 9.53
N SER A 85 -4.63 4.47 9.61
CA SER A 85 -4.13 5.23 10.75
C SER A 85 -5.03 6.46 10.98
N ASP A 86 -5.06 7.03 12.19
CA ASP A 86 -5.86 8.24 12.45
C ASP A 86 -5.51 9.37 11.46
N LYS A 87 -4.23 9.43 11.04
CA LYS A 87 -3.76 10.29 9.96
C LYS A 87 -4.38 9.93 8.61
N ALA A 88 -4.38 8.66 8.22
CA ALA A 88 -5.00 8.23 6.96
C ALA A 88 -6.52 8.44 6.93
N MET A 89 -7.20 8.33 8.09
CA MET A 89 -8.62 8.68 8.23
C MET A 89 -8.85 10.19 8.12
N GLN A 90 -7.91 11.00 8.59
CA GLN A 90 -7.95 12.45 8.48
C GLN A 90 -7.71 12.89 7.03
N ASP A 91 -6.66 12.38 6.39
CA ASP A 91 -6.35 12.63 4.98
C ASP A 91 -7.53 12.20 4.08
N TYR A 92 -8.17 11.06 4.37
CA TYR A 92 -9.38 10.61 3.66
C TYR A 92 -10.58 11.55 3.85
N LYS A 93 -10.79 12.08 5.06
CA LYS A 93 -11.85 13.09 5.30
C LYS A 93 -11.57 14.40 4.58
N GLU A 94 -10.31 14.81 4.48
CA GLU A 94 -9.90 15.99 3.70
C GLU A 94 -10.20 15.78 2.21
N ILE A 95 -9.91 14.60 1.66
CA ILE A 95 -10.26 14.23 0.28
C ILE A 95 -11.79 14.25 0.07
N LEU A 96 -12.57 13.67 0.98
CA LEU A 96 -14.05 13.72 0.90
C LEU A 96 -14.60 15.14 0.98
N THR A 97 -13.94 16.01 1.74
CA THR A 97 -14.31 17.42 1.84
C THR A 97 -13.99 18.14 0.54
N LEU A 98 -12.81 17.91 -0.04
CA LEU A 98 -12.42 18.39 -1.38
C LEU A 98 -13.42 17.97 -2.46
N ASP A 99 -13.79 16.69 -2.47
CA ASP A 99 -14.76 16.12 -3.39
C ASP A 99 -16.19 16.69 -3.23
N SER A 100 -16.50 17.34 -2.10
CA SER A 100 -17.82 17.94 -1.88
C SER A 100 -18.03 19.27 -2.61
N TYR A 101 -16.95 19.96 -3.00
CA TYR A 101 -16.99 21.23 -3.72
C TYR A 101 -16.33 21.18 -5.10
N THR A 102 -15.65 20.09 -5.45
CA THR A 102 -15.25 19.84 -6.84
C THR A 102 -16.39 19.17 -7.61
N PRO A 103 -16.68 19.60 -8.85
CA PRO A 103 -17.74 18.99 -9.67
C PRO A 103 -17.41 17.56 -10.13
N MET A 104 -16.17 17.12 -9.95
CA MET A 104 -15.68 15.79 -10.32
C MET A 104 -15.08 15.11 -9.10
N LYS A 105 -15.59 13.93 -8.76
CA LYS A 105 -15.04 13.07 -7.70
C LYS A 105 -13.63 12.63 -8.06
N THR A 106 -12.71 12.66 -7.10
CA THR A 106 -11.31 12.26 -7.30
C THR A 106 -11.19 10.83 -7.84
N ASP A 107 -11.99 9.88 -7.34
CA ASP A 107 -11.99 8.49 -7.84
C ASP A 107 -12.38 8.39 -9.32
N HIS A 108 -13.31 9.23 -9.79
CA HIS A 108 -13.71 9.25 -11.19
C HIS A 108 -12.59 9.81 -12.07
N PHE A 109 -11.89 10.86 -11.60
CA PHE A 109 -10.73 11.41 -12.28
C PHE A 109 -9.60 10.38 -12.40
N LEU A 110 -9.25 9.72 -11.29
CA LEU A 110 -8.22 8.67 -11.29
C LEU A 110 -8.61 7.49 -12.17
N SER A 111 -9.91 7.12 -12.21
CA SER A 111 -10.42 6.09 -13.11
C SER A 111 -10.28 6.49 -14.58
N LEU A 112 -10.59 7.75 -14.92
CA LEU A 112 -10.39 8.29 -16.28
C LEU A 112 -8.92 8.30 -16.68
N VAL A 113 -8.02 8.69 -15.78
CA VAL A 113 -6.56 8.66 -15.99
C VAL A 113 -6.09 7.23 -16.22
N SER A 114 -6.53 6.28 -15.38
CA SER A 114 -6.20 4.85 -15.53
C SER A 114 -6.70 4.27 -16.85
N HIS A 115 -7.95 4.55 -17.22
CA HIS A 115 -8.50 4.14 -18.52
C HIS A 115 -7.77 4.77 -19.70
N SER A 116 -7.30 6.01 -19.56
CA SER A 116 -6.52 6.69 -20.60
C SER A 116 -5.10 6.12 -20.72
N LEU A 117 -4.46 5.80 -19.59
CA LEU A 117 -3.16 5.13 -19.57
C LEU A 117 -3.22 3.75 -20.25
N ILE A 118 -4.21 2.93 -19.89
CA ILE A 118 -4.40 1.58 -20.44
C ILE A 118 -4.89 1.63 -21.90
N GLY A 119 -5.87 2.48 -22.19
CA GLY A 119 -6.50 2.51 -23.51
C GLY A 119 -5.72 3.27 -24.58
N THR A 120 -4.92 4.28 -24.18
CA THR A 120 -4.23 5.18 -25.10
C THR A 120 -2.71 5.07 -24.98
N CYS A 121 -2.14 5.12 -23.78
CA CYS A 121 -0.68 5.15 -23.61
C CYS A 121 -0.03 3.77 -23.76
N GLN A 122 -0.70 2.69 -23.35
CA GLN A 122 -0.20 1.32 -23.48
C GLN A 122 -0.06 0.86 -24.95
N VAL A 123 -0.97 1.29 -25.83
CA VAL A 123 -0.95 0.94 -27.27
C VAL A 123 -0.32 2.02 -28.14
N CYS A 124 0.21 3.09 -27.54
CA CYS A 124 0.79 4.20 -28.26
C CYS A 124 2.10 3.78 -28.96
N THR A 125 2.29 4.24 -30.20
CA THR A 125 3.49 3.95 -31.00
C THR A 125 4.39 5.19 -31.22
N LYS A 126 4.01 6.36 -30.68
CA LYS A 126 4.75 7.62 -30.81
C LYS A 126 6.15 7.50 -30.19
N LYS A 127 7.17 8.03 -30.87
CA LYS A 127 8.59 8.01 -30.47
C LYS A 127 9.27 9.33 -30.87
N GLY A 128 10.39 9.66 -30.23
CA GLY A 128 11.17 10.86 -30.55
C GLY A 128 10.36 12.14 -30.29
N GLU A 129 10.43 13.10 -31.22
CA GLU A 129 9.77 14.41 -31.10
C GLU A 129 8.24 14.31 -30.92
N GLU A 130 7.60 13.29 -31.50
CA GLU A 130 6.15 13.07 -31.33
C GLU A 130 5.77 12.62 -29.92
N ALA A 131 6.66 11.89 -29.24
CA ALA A 131 6.46 11.50 -27.84
C ALA A 131 6.69 12.70 -26.91
N ASP A 132 7.58 13.62 -27.27
CA ASP A 132 7.87 14.83 -26.50
C ASP A 132 6.78 15.90 -26.63
N GLY A 133 6.14 16.00 -27.81
CA GLY A 133 4.97 16.84 -28.04
C GLY A 133 3.62 16.24 -27.60
N CYS A 134 3.60 15.11 -26.89
CA CYS A 134 2.35 14.46 -26.51
C CYS A 134 1.63 15.24 -25.39
N GLU A 135 0.48 15.82 -25.71
CA GLU A 135 -0.36 16.59 -24.75
C GLU A 135 -0.75 15.75 -23.52
N MET A 136 -1.10 14.48 -23.72
CA MET A 136 -1.47 13.59 -22.61
C MET A 136 -0.29 13.32 -21.66
N LYS A 137 0.93 13.17 -22.19
CA LYS A 137 2.17 13.04 -21.39
C LYS A 137 2.37 14.29 -20.54
N GLN A 138 2.17 15.47 -21.11
CA GLN A 138 2.33 16.74 -20.39
C GLN A 138 1.30 16.89 -19.28
N ILE A 139 0.05 16.51 -19.54
CA ILE A 139 -1.02 16.50 -18.52
C ILE A 139 -0.66 15.54 -17.38
N PHE A 140 -0.26 14.31 -17.68
CA PHE A 140 0.09 13.34 -16.63
C PHE A 140 1.27 13.78 -15.77
N ILE A 141 2.28 14.44 -16.37
CA ILE A 141 3.38 15.04 -15.60
C ILE A 141 2.88 16.19 -14.73
N ALA A 142 2.02 17.07 -15.27
CA ALA A 142 1.50 18.24 -14.55
C ALA A 142 0.63 17.87 -13.34
N TYR A 143 0.01 16.68 -13.36
CA TYR A 143 -0.81 16.15 -12.27
C TYR A 143 -0.11 15.06 -11.45
N ASP A 144 1.23 14.95 -11.53
CA ASP A 144 2.05 13.99 -10.79
C ASP A 144 1.56 12.53 -10.90
N VAL A 145 1.05 12.15 -12.07
CA VAL A 145 0.65 10.76 -12.35
C VAL A 145 1.93 9.92 -12.48
N GLU A 146 2.03 8.85 -11.70
CA GLU A 146 3.22 8.01 -11.65
C GLU A 146 3.47 7.30 -13.00
N PRO A 147 4.65 7.45 -13.63
CA PRO A 147 4.95 6.78 -14.88
C PRO A 147 5.32 5.30 -14.70
N TYR A 148 5.11 4.49 -15.74
CA TYR A 148 5.53 3.08 -15.73
C TYR A 148 7.05 2.92 -15.78
N ASN A 149 7.76 3.82 -16.46
CA ASN A 149 9.22 3.81 -16.55
C ASN A 149 9.81 5.15 -16.08
N LEU A 150 10.20 5.20 -14.81
CA LEU A 150 10.85 6.34 -14.16
C LEU A 150 12.23 6.70 -14.76
N SER A 151 12.83 5.78 -15.51
CA SER A 151 14.16 5.93 -16.12
C SER A 151 14.11 6.04 -17.64
N ALA A 152 12.95 6.42 -18.22
CA ALA A 152 12.79 6.53 -19.66
C ALA A 152 13.78 7.57 -20.25
N PRO A 153 14.63 7.19 -21.22
CA PRO A 153 15.56 8.11 -21.85
C PRO A 153 14.81 9.15 -22.72
N ALA A 154 15.49 10.26 -23.04
CA ALA A 154 14.94 11.30 -23.92
C ALA A 154 14.45 10.71 -25.26
N GLY A 155 13.28 11.16 -25.74
CA GLY A 155 12.61 10.62 -26.92
C GLY A 155 11.82 9.32 -26.69
N LYS A 156 11.82 8.76 -25.47
CA LYS A 156 10.87 7.69 -25.06
C LYS A 156 9.80 8.25 -24.11
N CYS A 157 8.56 7.79 -24.27
CA CYS A 157 7.47 8.19 -23.39
C CYS A 157 7.51 7.37 -22.08
N PRO A 158 7.53 8.01 -20.89
CA PRO A 158 7.63 7.29 -19.61
C PRO A 158 6.33 6.55 -19.21
N TYR A 159 5.21 6.86 -19.87
CA TYR A 159 3.91 6.21 -19.69
C TYR A 159 3.62 5.12 -20.74
N GLN A 160 4.56 4.85 -21.63
CA GLN A 160 4.45 3.73 -22.55
C GLN A 160 4.80 2.45 -21.80
N TYR A 161 3.88 1.49 -21.81
CA TYR A 161 4.11 0.18 -21.21
C TYR A 161 4.87 -0.70 -22.21
N GLU A 162 6.16 -0.95 -21.97
CA GLU A 162 6.92 -1.98 -22.67
C GLU A 162 6.54 -3.36 -22.10
N GLY A 163 5.34 -3.83 -22.42
CA GLY A 163 4.87 -5.16 -22.04
C GLY A 163 5.14 -6.17 -23.13
N VAL A 164 6.26 -6.90 -23.03
CA VAL A 164 6.69 -8.05 -23.86
C VAL A 164 6.90 -7.77 -25.35
#